data_AF-A0A4U9ITS7-F1
#
_entry.id   AF-A0A4U9ITS7-F1
#
_cell.length_a   1.000
_cell.length_b   1.000
_cell.length_c   1.000
_cell.angle_alpha   90.00
_cell.angle_beta   90.00
_cell.angle_gamma   90.00
#
_symmetry.space_group_name_H-M   'P 1'
#
loop_
_entity.id
_entity.type
_entity.pdbx_description
1 polymer ?
#
loop_
_entity_poly.entity_id
_entity_poly.type
_entity_poly.pdbx_seq_one_letter_code
_entity_poly.pdbx_strand_id
1 'polypeptide(L)' 'MVIYEGELESLRRFKDDVNEVRNGMECGIGVKNYNDVRVGDMIEVFEIIEIQRSID' A
#
# COMPACT_ATOMS: atom_id res chain seq x y z
N MET A 1 14.48 8.37 0.26
CA MET A 1 14.06 8.90 1.57
C MET A 1 12.60 8.54 1.73
N VAL A 2 12.22 7.99 2.87
CA VAL A 2 10.81 7.68 3.16
C VAL A 2 10.15 8.93 3.72
N ILE A 3 9.02 9.34 3.14
CA ILE A 3 8.27 10.54 3.56
C ILE A 3 7.25 10.18 4.64
N TYR A 4 6.61 9.02 4.51
CA TYR A 4 5.58 8.54 5.42
C TYR A 4 5.55 7.00 5.40
N GLU A 5 5.32 6.41 6.56
CA GLU A 5 5.08 4.97 6.73
C GLU A 5 3.75 4.78 7.45
N GLY A 6 2.92 3.87 6.93
CA GLY A 6 1.61 3.60 7.49
C GLY A 6 0.91 2.45 6.78
N GLU A 7 -0.34 2.23 7.18
CA GLU A 7 -1.18 1.17 6.63
C GLU A 7 -1.99 1.69 5.44
N LEU A 8 -2.23 0.80 4.48
CA LEU A 8 -3.17 1.03 3.39
C LEU A 8 -4.59 1.13 3.97
N GLU A 9 -5.26 2.27 3.77
CA GLU A 9 -6.63 2.49 4.25
C GLU A 9 -7.67 2.02 3.23
N SER A 10 -7.44 2.31 1.96
CA SER A 10 -8.36 1.90 0.90
C SER A 10 -7.65 1.67 -0.43
N LEU A 11 -8.16 0.72 -1.19
CA LEU A 11 -7.77 0.44 -2.56
C LEU A 11 -9.03 0.44 -3.41
N ARG A 12 -9.06 1.33 -4.41
CA ARG A 12 -10.22 1.51 -5.28
C ARG A 12 -9.83 1.40 -6.73
N ARG A 13 -10.71 0.80 -7.53
CA ARG A 13 -10.63 0.85 -8.98
C ARG A 13 -11.84 1.64 -9.48
N PHE A 14 -11.57 2.86 -9.97
CA PHE A 14 -12.62 3.84 -10.28
C PHE A 14 -13.52 4.13 -9.07
N LYS A 15 -14.71 3.53 -9.02
CA LYS A 15 -15.70 3.70 -7.94
C LYS A 15 -15.85 2.47 -7.06
N ASP A 16 -15.20 1.37 -7.43
CA ASP A 16 -15.35 0.08 -6.76
C ASP A 16 -14.23 -0.12 -5.75
N ASP A 17 -14.59 -0.45 -4.51
CA ASP A 17 -13.64 -0.91 -3.50
C ASP A 17 -13.16 -2.32 -3.87
N VAL A 18 -11.83 -2.51 -3.92
CA VAL A 18 -11.20 -3.76 -4.34
C VAL A 18 -10.14 -4.19 -3.33
N ASN A 19 -9.95 -5.51 -3.19
CA ASN A 19 -8.95 -6.04 -2.26
C ASN A 19 -7.54 -6.12 -2.88
N GLU A 20 -7.46 -6.23 -4.21
CA GLU A 20 -6.19 -6.32 -4.93
C GLU A 20 -6.25 -5.62 -6.28
N VAL A 21 -5.11 -5.10 -6.72
CA VAL A 21 -4.91 -4.55 -8.07
C VAL A 21 -3.60 -5.10 -8.62
N ARG A 22 -3.64 -5.60 -9.86
CA ARG A 22 -2.46 -6.08 -10.57
C ARG A 22 -1.71 -4.94 -11.26
N ASN A 23 -0.43 -5.16 -11.53
CA ASN A 23 0.40 -4.24 -12.28
C ASN A 23 -0.24 -3.85 -13.64
N GLY A 24 -0.08 -2.57 -14.02
CA GLY A 24 -0.57 -2.04 -15.29
C GLY A 24 -2.04 -1.60 -15.27
N MET A 25 -2.70 -1.67 -14.11
CA MET A 25 -4.06 -1.16 -13.93
C MET A 25 -4.07 0.14 -13.13
N GLU A 26 -4.94 1.05 -13.54
CA GLU A 26 -5.21 2.27 -12.78
C GLU A 26 -5.94 1.93 -11.47
N CYS A 27 -5.49 2.55 -10.38
CA CYS A 27 -6.10 2.41 -9.06
C CYS A 27 -5.94 3.70 -8.24
N GLY A 28 -6.87 3.91 -7.32
CA GLY A 28 -6.78 4.90 -6.26
C GLY A 28 -6.32 4.23 -4.97
N ILE A 29 -5.37 4.87 -4.29
CA ILE A 29 -4.76 4.40 -3.05
C ILE A 29 -5.01 5.46 -1.97
N GLY A 30 -5.56 5.06 -0.83
CA GLY A 30 -5.66 5.87 0.37
C GLY A 30 -4.72 5.33 1.45
N VAL A 31 -3.92 6.20 2.07
CA VAL A 31 -3.03 5.84 3.17
C VAL A 31 -3.63 6.37 4.46
N LYS A 32 -3.71 5.50 5.47
CA LYS A 32 -4.40 5.81 6.74
C LYS A 32 -3.76 7.02 7.40
N ASN A 33 -4.58 8.02 7.74
CA ASN A 33 -4.14 9.28 8.35
C ASN A 33 -3.13 10.10 7.52
N TYR A 34 -3.07 9.90 6.19
CA TYR A 34 -2.16 10.64 5.33
C TYR A 34 -2.84 11.12 4.04
N ASN A 35 -2.90 12.44 3.85
CA ASN A 35 -3.61 13.08 2.74
C ASN A 35 -2.71 13.92 1.81
N ASP A 36 -1.41 14.05 2.10
CA ASP A 36 -0.48 14.89 1.31
C ASP A 36 0.34 14.06 0.31
N VAL A 37 -0.30 13.10 -0.36
CA VAL A 37 0.32 12.35 -1.48
C VAL A 37 0.36 13.26 -2.70
N ARG A 38 1.54 13.42 -3.30
CA ARG A 38 1.77 14.31 -4.44
C ARG A 38 2.14 13.52 -5.69
N VAL A 39 1.89 14.15 -6.85
CA VAL A 39 2.27 13.57 -8.15
C VAL A 39 3.78 13.40 -8.20
N GLY A 40 4.22 12.17 -8.47
CA GLY A 40 5.64 11.79 -8.51
C GLY A 40 6.11 11.03 -7.26
N ASP A 41 5.30 10.95 -6.21
CA ASP A 41 5.59 10.08 -5.07
C ASP A 41 5.54 8.60 -5.48
N MET A 42 6.48 7.83 -4.94
CA MET A 42 6.54 6.37 -5.13
C MET A 42 6.05 5.70 -3.86
N ILE A 43 5.02 4.86 -4.00
CA ILE A 43 4.44 4.06 -2.91
C ILE A 43 4.97 2.64 -3.02
N GLU A 44 5.59 2.15 -1.95
CA GLU A 44 6.07 0.77 -1.85
C GLU A 44 5.21 0.02 -0.83
N VAL A 45 4.57 -1.08 -1.28
CA VAL A 45 3.73 -1.93 -0.44
C VAL A 45 4.47 -3.24 -0.21
N PHE A 46 4.56 -3.66 1.04
CA PHE A 46 5.20 -4.90 1.45
C PHE A 46 4.30 -5.72 2.37
N GLU A 47 4.55 -7.02 2.42
CA GLU A 47 3.92 -7.93 3.36
C GLU A 47 4.89 -8.23 4.50
N ILE A 48 4.38 -8.24 5.74
CA ILE A 48 5.17 -8.61 6.92
C ILE A 48 5.00 -10.13 7.12
N ILE A 49 6.09 -10.87 6.96
CA ILE A 49 6.11 -12.32 7.16
C ILE A 49 6.88 -12.62 8.45
N GLU A 50 6.20 -13.13 9.47
CA GLU A 50 6.85 -13.61 10.69
C GLU A 50 7.40 -15.02 10.48
N ILE A 51 8.73 -15.15 10.54
CA ILE A 51 9.41 -16.45 10.42
C ILE A 51 9.80 -16.92 11.82
N GLN A 52 9.19 -18.00 12.29
CA GLN A 52 9.63 -18.67 13.52
C GLN A 52 10.98 -19.33 13.28
N ARG A 53 11.97 -18.96 14.08
CA ARG A 53 13.29 -19.60 14.05
C ARG A 53 13.20 -20.93 14.80
N SER A 54 13.36 -22.04 14.09
CA SER A 54 13.65 -23.32 14.71
C SER A 54 15.11 -23.34 15.13
N ILE A 55 15.37 -23.63 16.41
CA ILE A 55 16.69 -24.01 16.89
C ILE A 55 16.70 -25.54 16.80
N ASP A 56 17.46 -26.08 15.85
CA ASP A 56 17.81 -27.50 15.84
C ASP A 56 18.90 -27.79 16.90
#